data_AF-A0AAN5HZ45-F1
#
_entry.id   AF-A0AAN5HZ45-F1
#
_cell.length_a   1.000
_cell.length_b   1.000
_cell.length_c   1.000
_cell.angle_alpha   90.00
_cell.angle_beta   90.00
_cell.angle_gamma   90.00
#
_symmetry.space_group_name_H-M   'P 1'
#
loop_
_entity.id
_entity.type
_entity.pdbx_description
1 polymer ?
#
loop_
_entity_poly.entity_id
_entity_poly.type
_entity_poly.pdbx_seq_one_letter_code
_entity_poly.pdbx_strand_id
1 'polypeptide(L)'
;SPSAESCNDDGLQEIDQNSKDFKQAIKLMEILKRNNLLENTLFLAQNEVVKAFFDGGMRNPDNKILGLISKAMDFVLDAVFYRGEDLDCMLDNDLKQFIVDRAKSKPILLDVIITRPEFLPLSWGGRTVVLQRTETTVHVE
;
A
#
# COMPACT_ATOMS: atom_id res chain seq x y z
N SER A 1 -12.15 -16.86 44.63
CA SER A 1 -12.62 -16.31 43.36
C SER A 1 -11.42 -15.85 42.56
N PRO A 2 -11.13 -16.40 41.38
CA PRO A 2 -10.19 -15.79 40.47
C PRO A 2 -10.96 -14.79 39.58
N SER A 3 -10.59 -13.52 39.68
CA SER A 3 -11.06 -12.47 38.77
C SER A 3 -10.43 -12.71 37.39
N ALA A 4 -11.27 -12.94 36.40
CA ALA A 4 -10.88 -12.95 35.01
C ALA A 4 -10.68 -11.49 34.55
N GLU A 5 -9.43 -11.06 34.46
CA GLU A 5 -9.09 -9.78 33.84
C GLU A 5 -9.11 -9.95 32.33
N SER A 6 -10.22 -9.48 31.75
CA SER A 6 -10.35 -8.75 30.49
C SER A 6 -9.36 -9.11 29.38
N CYS A 7 -9.81 -9.95 28.44
CA CYS A 7 -9.26 -9.98 27.10
C CYS A 7 -9.46 -8.58 26.49
N ASN A 8 -8.38 -7.81 26.36
CA ASN A 8 -8.39 -6.59 25.56
C ASN A 8 -8.59 -7.00 24.11
N ASP A 9 -9.82 -6.80 23.65
CA ASP A 9 -10.21 -6.73 22.25
C ASP A 9 -9.41 -5.59 21.63
N ASP A 10 -8.27 -5.93 21.00
CA ASP A 10 -7.49 -5.01 20.18
C ASP A 10 -8.30 -4.75 18.91
N GLY A 11 -9.35 -3.95 19.08
CA GLY A 11 -10.25 -3.53 18.03
C GLY A 11 -9.43 -2.93 16.91
N LEU A 12 -9.63 -3.44 15.69
CA LEU A 12 -9.17 -2.79 14.47
C LEU A 12 -9.63 -1.33 14.54
N GLN A 13 -8.73 -0.42 14.88
CA GLN A 13 -9.04 1.00 14.95
C GLN A 13 -9.57 1.38 13.57
N GLU A 14 -10.83 1.81 13.50
CA GLU A 14 -11.38 2.37 12.27
C GLU A 14 -10.52 3.58 11.89
N ILE A 15 -9.78 3.45 10.79
CA ILE A 15 -8.92 4.52 10.31
C ILE A 15 -9.83 5.60 9.72
N ASP A 16 -9.85 6.78 10.34
CA ASP A 16 -10.57 7.93 9.81
C ASP A 16 -9.94 8.36 8.49
N GLN A 17 -10.65 8.13 7.38
CA GLN A 17 -10.20 8.49 6.03
C GLN A 17 -10.09 10.01 5.82
N ASN A 18 -10.69 10.83 6.69
CA ASN A 18 -10.54 12.28 6.67
C ASN A 18 -9.37 12.79 7.51
N SER A 19 -8.71 11.89 8.26
CA SER A 19 -7.59 12.22 9.13
C SER A 19 -6.43 12.80 8.32
N LYS A 20 -5.61 13.59 9.03
CA LYS A 20 -4.37 14.14 8.47
C LYS A 20 -3.46 13.02 7.99
N ASP A 21 -3.35 11.93 8.75
CA ASP A 21 -2.48 10.80 8.43
C ASP A 21 -2.94 10.03 7.20
N PHE A 22 -4.25 9.82 7.02
CA PHE A 22 -4.77 9.20 5.80
C PHE A 22 -4.47 10.06 4.56
N LYS A 23 -4.63 11.39 4.67
CA LYS A 23 -4.24 12.31 3.58
C LYS A 23 -2.75 12.27 3.26
N GLN A 24 -1.89 12.11 4.27
CA GLN A 24 -0.45 11.91 4.05
C GLN A 24 -0.16 10.55 3.38
N ALA A 25 -0.88 9.50 3.76
CA ALA A 25 -0.78 8.20 3.11
C ALA A 25 -1.17 8.28 1.62
N ILE A 26 -2.24 9.00 1.25
CA ILE A 26 -2.60 9.22 -0.16
C ILE A 26 -1.48 9.94 -0.92
N LYS A 27 -0.97 11.05 -0.38
CA LYS A 27 0.15 11.78 -1.00
C LYS A 27 1.37 10.88 -1.20
N LEU A 28 1.71 10.07 -0.19
CA LEU A 28 2.81 9.13 -0.30
C LEU A 28 2.55 8.10 -1.41
N MET A 29 1.37 7.48 -1.44
CA MET A 29 1.01 6.49 -2.46
C MET A 29 1.03 7.06 -3.88
N GLU A 30 0.69 8.34 -4.07
CA GLU A 30 0.85 9.03 -5.36
C GLU A 30 2.33 9.14 -5.79
N ILE A 31 3.22 9.46 -4.85
CA ILE A 31 4.68 9.49 -5.10
C ILE A 31 5.16 8.08 -5.47
N LEU A 32 4.77 7.06 -4.70
CA LEU A 32 5.16 5.68 -4.93
C LEU A 32 4.71 5.19 -6.31
N LYS A 33 3.46 5.48 -6.68
CA LYS A 33 2.88 5.10 -7.96
C LYS A 33 3.57 5.80 -9.13
N ARG A 34 3.79 7.12 -9.05
CA ARG A 34 4.46 7.90 -10.10
C ARG A 34 5.86 7.36 -10.40
N ASN A 35 6.55 6.85 -9.38
CA ASN A 35 7.91 6.37 -9.45
C ASN A 35 8.01 4.82 -9.53
N ASN A 36 6.89 4.12 -9.65
CA ASN A 36 6.82 2.64 -9.69
C ASN A 36 7.59 1.95 -8.54
N LEU A 37 7.63 2.56 -7.36
CA LEU A 37 8.45 2.09 -6.25
C LEU A 37 7.93 0.78 -5.67
N LEU A 38 6.61 0.63 -5.53
CA LEU A 38 5.99 -0.58 -4.98
C LEU A 38 6.12 -1.80 -5.90
N GLU A 39 6.15 -1.59 -7.22
CA GLU A 39 6.19 -2.68 -8.22
C GLU A 39 7.42 -3.58 -8.06
N ASN A 40 8.51 -3.02 -7.55
CA ASN A 40 9.83 -3.67 -7.49
C ASN A 40 10.31 -3.95 -6.04
N THR A 41 9.40 -3.93 -5.07
CA THR A 41 9.74 -4.10 -3.64
C THR A 41 10.05 -5.53 -3.24
N LEU A 42 9.49 -6.51 -3.96
CA LEU A 42 9.54 -7.92 -3.63
C LEU A 42 10.05 -8.74 -4.83
N PHE A 43 10.63 -9.90 -4.54
CA PHE A 43 11.01 -10.84 -5.58
C PHE A 43 9.77 -11.47 -6.26
N LEU A 44 9.93 -11.99 -7.47
CA LEU A 44 8.82 -12.56 -8.25
C LEU A 44 7.99 -13.59 -7.45
N ALA A 45 8.65 -14.56 -6.81
CA ALA A 45 7.97 -15.58 -6.00
C ALA A 45 7.23 -15.00 -4.77
N GLN A 46 7.68 -13.85 -4.25
CA GLN A 46 7.00 -13.17 -3.15
C GLN A 46 5.78 -12.38 -3.68
N ASN A 47 5.92 -11.74 -4.84
CA ASN A 47 4.81 -11.10 -5.53
C ASN A 47 3.68 -12.09 -5.85
N GLU A 48 4.00 -13.31 -6.29
CA GLU A 48 2.99 -14.35 -6.52
C GLU A 48 2.18 -14.70 -5.26
N VAL A 49 2.85 -14.76 -4.10
CA VAL A 49 2.19 -15.03 -2.81
C VAL A 49 1.26 -13.87 -2.43
N VAL A 50 1.73 -12.62 -2.55
CA VAL A 50 0.93 -11.43 -2.23
C VAL A 50 -0.23 -11.26 -3.21
N LYS A 51 0.00 -11.51 -4.50
CA LYS A 51 -1.02 -11.47 -5.55
C LYS A 51 -2.14 -12.48 -5.28
N ALA A 52 -1.79 -13.73 -4.96
CA ALA A 52 -2.78 -14.75 -4.64
C ALA A 52 -3.67 -14.35 -3.44
N PHE A 53 -3.11 -13.63 -2.47
CA PHE A 53 -3.85 -13.10 -1.34
C PHE A 53 -4.87 -12.02 -1.75
N PHE A 54 -4.46 -11.04 -2.56
CA PHE A 54 -5.37 -10.00 -3.05
C PHE A 54 -6.43 -10.56 -4.01
N ASP A 55 -6.05 -11.42 -4.95
CA ASP A 55 -6.96 -12.09 -5.88
C ASP A 55 -7.97 -13.00 -5.15
N GLY A 56 -7.55 -13.61 -4.03
CA GLY A 56 -8.38 -14.45 -3.16
C GLY A 56 -9.35 -13.68 -2.26
N GLY A 57 -9.44 -12.35 -2.39
CA GLY A 57 -10.34 -11.51 -1.62
C GLY A 57 -9.87 -11.25 -0.19
N MET A 58 -8.56 -11.30 0.05
CA MET A 58 -7.92 -10.87 1.31
C MET A 58 -8.42 -11.61 2.58
N ARG A 59 -8.88 -12.86 2.43
CA ARG A 59 -9.40 -13.63 3.57
C ARG A 59 -8.25 -14.17 4.43
N ASN A 60 -8.32 -13.93 5.74
CA ASN A 60 -7.41 -14.47 6.76
C ASN A 60 -5.92 -14.31 6.41
N PRO A 61 -5.39 -13.07 6.39
CA PRO A 61 -3.97 -12.86 6.14
C PRO A 61 -3.11 -13.62 7.15
N ASP A 62 -2.16 -14.41 6.67
CA ASP A 62 -1.18 -15.06 7.53
C ASP A 62 0.01 -14.12 7.83
N ASN A 63 0.81 -14.50 8.83
CA ASN A 63 1.99 -13.72 9.23
C ASN A 63 3.03 -13.57 8.09
N LYS A 64 3.04 -14.49 7.13
CA LYS A 64 3.97 -14.45 5.99
C LYS A 64 3.57 -13.33 5.04
N ILE A 65 2.29 -13.23 4.68
CA ILE A 65 1.75 -12.17 3.80
C ILE A 65 1.95 -10.81 4.46
N LEU A 66 1.56 -10.67 5.73
CA LEU A 66 1.75 -9.41 6.48
C LEU A 66 3.24 -9.03 6.57
N GLY A 67 4.12 -10.02 6.75
CA GLY A 67 5.57 -9.80 6.75
C GLY A 67 6.12 -9.31 5.41
N LEU A 68 5.63 -9.87 4.29
CA LEU A 68 6.02 -9.42 2.94
C LEU A 68 5.55 -8.00 2.66
N ILE A 69 4.29 -7.68 2.98
CA ILE A 69 3.75 -6.33 2.82
C ILE A 69 4.52 -5.35 3.70
N SER A 70 4.75 -5.67 4.98
CA SER A 70 5.51 -4.81 5.90
C SER A 70 6.93 -4.54 5.40
N LYS A 71 7.61 -5.55 4.85
CA LYS A 71 8.93 -5.41 4.23
C LYS A 71 8.90 -4.50 3.00
N ALA A 72 7.90 -4.64 2.14
CA ALA A 72 7.71 -3.77 1.00
C ALA A 72 7.49 -2.31 1.44
N MET A 73 6.70 -2.11 2.49
CA MET A 73 6.45 -0.80 3.08
C MET A 73 7.72 -0.17 3.67
N ASP A 74 8.55 -0.93 4.37
CA ASP A 74 9.85 -0.44 4.85
C ASP A 74 10.71 0.08 3.71
N PHE A 75 10.83 -0.69 2.62
CA PHE A 75 11.64 -0.32 1.48
C PHE A 75 11.17 1.00 0.85
N VAL A 76 9.87 1.17 0.63
CA VAL A 76 9.37 2.38 -0.02
C VAL A 76 9.41 3.61 0.89
N LEU A 77 9.22 3.43 2.19
CA LEU A 77 9.38 4.50 3.17
C LEU A 77 10.83 4.99 3.19
N ASP A 78 11.80 4.06 3.20
CA ASP A 78 13.22 4.40 3.11
C ASP A 78 13.56 5.07 1.77
N ALA A 79 13.06 4.53 0.66
CA ALA A 79 13.31 5.09 -0.67
C ALA A 79 12.82 6.53 -0.78
N VAL A 80 11.61 6.83 -0.32
CA VAL A 80 11.08 8.19 -0.35
C VAL A 80 11.83 9.10 0.62
N PHE A 81 12.12 8.64 1.84
CA PHE A 81 12.80 9.45 2.84
C PHE A 81 14.21 9.88 2.41
N TYR A 82 14.99 8.95 1.85
CA TYR A 82 16.38 9.21 1.49
C TYR A 82 16.58 9.72 0.07
N ARG A 83 15.63 9.48 -0.84
CA ARG A 83 15.74 9.87 -2.27
C ARG A 83 14.66 10.86 -2.70
N GLY A 84 14.02 11.56 -1.78
CA GLY A 84 12.93 12.49 -2.10
C GLY A 84 13.31 13.53 -3.16
N GLU A 85 14.54 14.03 -3.11
CA GLU A 85 15.07 14.97 -4.12
C GLU A 85 15.19 14.32 -5.51
N ASP A 86 15.68 13.09 -5.60
CA ASP A 86 15.80 12.33 -6.86
C ASP A 86 14.42 11.95 -7.44
N LEU A 87 13.41 11.84 -6.59
CA LEU A 87 12.03 11.50 -6.94
C LEU A 87 11.20 12.73 -7.34
N ASP A 88 11.84 13.89 -7.49
CA ASP A 88 11.21 15.19 -7.75
C ASP A 88 10.04 15.46 -6.79
N CYS A 89 10.19 15.07 -5.53
CA CYS A 89 9.15 15.22 -4.51
C CYS A 89 9.66 16.06 -3.34
N MET A 90 9.09 17.27 -3.21
CA MET A 90 9.29 18.08 -2.01
C MET A 90 8.50 17.46 -0.85
N LEU A 91 9.22 16.79 0.05
CA LEU A 91 8.65 16.26 1.28
C LEU A 91 8.45 17.38 2.30
N ASP A 92 7.20 17.77 2.51
CA ASP A 92 6.83 18.65 3.62
C ASP A 92 7.10 17.97 4.98
N ASN A 93 7.19 18.77 6.05
CA ASN A 93 7.53 18.26 7.38
C ASN A 93 6.48 17.26 7.90
N ASP A 94 5.22 17.41 7.52
CA ASP A 94 4.15 16.51 7.96
C ASP A 94 4.30 15.14 7.31
N LEU A 95 4.61 15.08 6.02
CA LEU A 95 4.87 13.86 5.29
C LEU A 95 6.14 13.16 5.81
N LYS A 96 7.19 13.92 6.14
CA LYS A 96 8.40 13.36 6.78
C LYS A 96 8.08 12.71 8.13
N GLN A 97 7.31 13.38 8.99
CA GLN A 97 6.91 12.83 10.28
C GLN A 97 6.05 11.57 10.10
N PHE A 98 5.13 11.58 9.13
CA PHE A 98 4.34 10.40 8.78
C PHE A 98 5.22 9.22 8.35
N ILE A 99 6.23 9.45 7.49
CA ILE A 99 7.15 8.42 7.02
C ILE A 99 8.00 7.82 8.15
N VAL A 100 8.46 8.66 9.09
CA VAL A 100 9.31 8.21 10.21
C VAL A 100 8.52 7.35 11.20
N ASP A 101 7.24 7.65 11.43
CA ASP A 101 6.37 6.85 12.29
C ASP A 101 5.85 5.60 11.55
N ARG A 102 6.69 4.57 11.45
CA ARG A 102 6.39 3.33 10.70
C ARG A 102 5.26 2.51 11.32
N ALA A 103 5.16 2.52 12.65
CA ALA A 103 4.11 1.79 13.37
C ALA A 103 2.73 2.32 13.01
N LYS A 104 2.62 3.64 12.82
CA LYS A 104 1.39 4.31 12.39
C LYS A 104 1.18 4.30 10.88
N SER A 105 2.21 4.57 10.09
CA SER A 105 2.05 4.76 8.64
C SER A 105 1.76 3.45 7.89
N LYS A 106 2.38 2.33 8.25
CA LYS A 106 2.21 1.07 7.51
C LYS A 106 0.76 0.55 7.49
N PRO A 107 0.04 0.47 8.64
CA PRO A 107 -1.37 0.07 8.63
C PRO A 107 -2.23 0.99 7.76
N ILE A 108 -1.99 2.31 7.82
CA ILE A 108 -2.74 3.31 7.05
C ILE A 108 -2.43 3.18 5.54
N LEU A 109 -1.17 2.92 5.16
CA LEU A 109 -0.81 2.68 3.76
C LEU A 109 -1.47 1.41 3.22
N LEU A 110 -1.52 0.34 4.02
CA LEU A 110 -2.21 -0.88 3.63
C LEU A 110 -3.72 -0.62 3.47
N ASP A 111 -4.34 0.12 4.39
CA ASP A 111 -5.75 0.50 4.29
C ASP A 111 -6.04 1.32 3.03
N VAL A 112 -5.15 2.26 2.68
CA VAL A 112 -5.22 2.99 1.40
C VAL A 112 -5.17 2.04 0.21
N ILE A 113 -4.25 1.08 0.17
CA ILE A 113 -4.16 0.10 -0.93
C ILE A 113 -5.45 -0.72 -1.07
N ILE A 114 -6.02 -1.14 0.06
CA ILE A 114 -7.22 -1.99 0.09
C ILE A 114 -8.47 -1.19 -0.33
N THR A 115 -8.58 0.05 0.13
CA THR A 115 -9.75 0.91 -0.13
C THR A 115 -9.70 1.60 -1.49
N ARG A 116 -8.51 1.72 -2.10
CA ARG A 116 -8.27 2.43 -3.37
C ARG A 116 -7.52 1.55 -4.37
N PRO A 117 -8.25 0.82 -5.22
CA PRO A 117 -7.68 -0.13 -6.18
C PRO A 117 -6.64 0.49 -7.13
N GLU A 118 -6.70 1.79 -7.39
CA GLU A 118 -5.73 2.50 -8.23
C GLU A 118 -4.32 2.56 -7.63
N PHE A 119 -4.17 2.28 -6.34
CA PHE A 119 -2.89 2.21 -5.65
C PHE A 119 -2.38 0.78 -5.44
N LEU A 120 -3.16 -0.24 -5.79
CA LEU A 120 -2.72 -1.63 -5.75
C LEU A 120 -1.69 -1.87 -6.88
N PRO A 121 -0.45 -2.31 -6.56
CA PRO A 121 0.56 -2.60 -7.58
C PRO A 121 0.11 -3.69 -8.56
N LEU A 122 0.50 -3.57 -9.82
CA LEU A 122 0.25 -4.57 -10.85
C LEU A 122 0.86 -5.92 -10.47
N SER A 123 2.07 -5.91 -9.92
CA SER A 123 2.75 -7.10 -9.44
C SER A 123 1.99 -7.82 -8.32
N TRP A 124 1.07 -7.14 -7.63
CA TRP A 124 0.22 -7.68 -6.56
C TRP A 124 -1.23 -7.94 -7.01
N GLY A 125 -1.53 -7.87 -8.31
CA GLY A 125 -2.87 -8.11 -8.84
C GLY A 125 -3.70 -6.84 -9.06
N GLY A 126 -3.09 -5.65 -8.95
CA GLY A 126 -3.67 -4.41 -9.43
C GLY A 126 -4.12 -4.55 -10.89
N ARG A 127 -5.32 -4.07 -11.21
CA ARG A 127 -5.78 -3.99 -12.59
C ARG A 127 -5.54 -2.57 -13.08
N THR A 128 -4.70 -2.42 -14.10
CA THR A 128 -4.60 -1.16 -14.83
C THR A 128 -5.92 -0.92 -15.54
N VAL A 129 -6.62 0.16 -15.20
CA VAL A 129 -7.55 0.82 -16.13
C VAL A 129 -6.70 1.58 -17.15
N VAL A 130 -5.78 0.90 -17.85
CA VAL A 130 -5.08 1.50 -18.99
C VAL A 130 -6.02 1.35 -20.17
N LEU A 131 -6.72 2.44 -20.46
CA LEU A 131 -7.17 2.86 -21.80
C LEU A 131 -7.33 1.73 -22.83
N GLN A 132 -8.49 1.06 -22.84
CA GLN A 132 -9.08 0.59 -24.11
C GLN A 132 -9.71 1.78 -24.85
N ARG A 133 -8.86 2.74 -25.22
CA ARG A 133 -9.01 3.65 -26.36
C ARG A 133 -7.64 3.50 -27.04
N THR A 134 -7.41 2.52 -27.88
CA THR A 134 -7.70 2.60 -29.32
C THR A 134 -7.43 1.22 -29.91
N GLU A 135 -8.44 0.37 -30.04
CA GLU A 135 -8.34 -0.81 -30.92
C GLU A 135 -9.76 -1.24 -31.30
N THR A 136 -10.39 -0.43 -32.15
CA THR A 136 -11.58 -0.85 -32.90
C THR A 136 -11.64 -0.07 -34.21
N THR A 137 -10.56 -0.09 -34.97
CA THR A 137 -10.69 0.02 -36.43
C THR A 137 -10.99 -1.39 -36.93
N VAL A 138 -12.27 -1.72 -36.93
CA VAL A 138 -12.78 -2.95 -37.54
C VAL A 138 -12.47 -2.83 -39.03
N HIS A 139 -11.64 -3.76 -39.52
CA HIS A 139 -11.60 -4.06 -40.95
C HIS A 139 -13.01 -4.47 -41.38
N VAL A 140 -13.61 -3.69 -42.28
CA VAL A 140 -14.74 -4.14 -43.09
C VAL A 140 -14.20 -4.27 -44.51
N GLU A 141 -14.31 -5.50 -45.03
CA GLU A 141 -14.02 -5.88 -46.42
C GLU A 141 -14.79 -5.04 -47.44
#